data_AF-A0A2J7ZDQ5-F1
#
_entry.id   AF-A0A2J7ZDQ5-F1
#
_cell.length_a   1.000
_cell.length_b   1.000
_cell.length_c   1.000
_cell.angle_alpha   90.00
_cell.angle_beta   90.00
_cell.angle_gamma   90.00
#
_symmetry.space_group_name_H-M   'P 1'
#
loop_
_entity.id
_entity.type
_entity.pdbx_description
1 polymer ?
#
loop_
_entity_poly.entity_id
_entity_poly.type
_entity_poly.pdbx_seq_one_letter_code
_entity_poly.pdbx_strand_id
1 'polypeptide(L)'
;MNSMSPSDTLLDTVAARDELTWAVQLLYGNDPRPRDHAIDGPLPSAAALVWQMKTEPTNLSEEDTTRLRVAQALAKVVITSGYAFNATAATQATDEDWPDLLAFVRDAIARWLAWRDDQPWAHAAAYVTDRCETALRAPLTDSNLRNGAYGVLRHLASIAAADPGFRSEWRLDTPRDPA
;
A
#
# COMPACT_ATOMS: atom_id res chain seq x y z
N MET A 1 14.71 -16.59 -12.78
CA MET A 1 13.92 -15.38 -12.45
C MET A 1 12.94 -15.77 -11.38
N ASN A 2 13.09 -15.24 -10.16
CA ASN A 2 12.07 -15.44 -9.12
C ASN A 2 10.80 -14.73 -9.59
N SER A 3 9.72 -15.47 -9.84
CA SER A 3 8.42 -14.88 -10.14
C SER A 3 7.96 -14.12 -8.91
N MET A 4 7.73 -12.82 -9.04
CA MET A 4 7.10 -12.01 -7.99
C MET A 4 5.75 -12.60 -7.60
N SER A 5 5.37 -12.46 -6.33
CA SER A 5 4.02 -12.89 -5.93
C SER A 5 2.97 -11.97 -6.58
N PRO A 6 1.70 -12.42 -6.71
CA PRO A 6 0.64 -11.57 -7.25
C PRO A 6 0.41 -10.28 -6.45
N SER A 7 0.60 -10.31 -5.13
CA SER A 7 0.52 -9.10 -4.28
C SER A 7 1.68 -8.15 -4.52
N ASP A 8 2.90 -8.67 -4.72
CA ASP A 8 4.05 -7.85 -5.12
C ASP A 8 3.76 -7.17 -6.47
N THR A 9 3.25 -7.93 -7.44
CA THR A 9 2.95 -7.41 -8.78
C THR A 9 1.85 -6.34 -8.76
N LEU A 10 0.85 -6.47 -7.88
CA LEU A 10 -0.20 -5.48 -7.69
C LEU A 10 0.37 -4.16 -7.15
N LEU A 11 1.34 -4.24 -6.23
CA LEU A 11 1.88 -3.12 -5.47
C LEU A 11 3.17 -2.53 -6.06
N ASP A 12 3.84 -3.21 -7.00
CA ASP A 12 5.12 -2.81 -7.57
C ASP A 12 5.00 -1.79 -8.71
N THR A 13 5.65 -0.64 -8.53
CA THR A 13 5.93 0.33 -9.60
C THR A 13 7.28 0.98 -9.41
N VAL A 14 7.83 1.52 -10.50
CA VAL A 14 9.09 2.27 -10.51
C VAL A 14 9.07 3.40 -9.48
N ALA A 15 8.00 4.21 -9.40
CA ALA A 15 7.92 5.32 -8.45
C ALA A 15 7.94 4.87 -6.98
N ALA A 16 7.14 3.86 -6.61
CA ALA A 16 7.14 3.34 -5.24
C ALA A 16 8.49 2.68 -4.89
N ARG A 17 9.08 1.98 -5.86
CA ARG A 17 10.39 1.34 -5.73
C ARG A 17 11.50 2.38 -5.57
N ASP A 18 11.47 3.45 -6.34
CA ASP A 18 12.45 4.53 -6.26
C ASP A 18 12.41 5.19 -4.88
N GLU A 19 11.22 5.44 -4.31
CA GLU A 19 11.13 6.05 -2.99
C GLU A 19 11.54 5.14 -1.84
N LEU A 20 11.14 3.87 -1.89
CA LEU A 20 11.60 2.91 -0.88
C LEU A 20 13.10 2.64 -1.01
N THR A 21 13.64 2.64 -2.23
CA THR A 21 15.07 2.50 -2.49
C THR A 21 15.84 3.71 -1.98
N TRP A 22 15.37 4.93 -2.27
CA TRP A 22 15.97 6.15 -1.73
C TRP A 22 15.97 6.13 -0.20
N ALA A 23 14.85 5.77 0.42
CA ALA A 23 14.76 5.69 1.88
C ALA A 23 15.72 4.64 2.45
N VAL A 24 15.83 3.47 1.82
CA VAL A 24 16.82 2.45 2.20
C VAL A 24 18.25 2.99 2.05
N GLN A 25 18.58 3.69 0.97
CA GLN A 25 19.91 4.28 0.79
C GLN A 25 20.22 5.35 1.84
N LEU A 26 19.25 6.22 2.15
CA LEU A 26 19.39 7.25 3.17
C LEU A 26 19.63 6.62 4.55
N LEU A 27 18.91 5.54 4.88
CA LEU A 27 18.95 4.90 6.20
C LEU A 27 20.13 3.95 6.41
N TYR A 28 20.56 3.24 5.36
CA TYR A 28 21.60 2.20 5.44
C TYR A 28 22.96 2.62 4.83
N GLY A 29 23.03 3.83 4.26
CA GLY A 29 24.26 4.41 3.72
C GLY A 29 24.88 3.52 2.64
N ASN A 30 26.14 3.14 2.84
CA ASN A 30 26.91 2.36 1.87
C ASN A 30 26.79 0.83 2.04
N ASP A 31 25.92 0.30 2.92
CA ASP A 31 25.71 -1.16 2.99
C ASP A 31 24.98 -1.63 1.72
N PRO A 32 25.62 -2.46 0.87
CA PRO A 32 25.00 -2.90 -0.38
C PRO A 32 23.87 -3.90 -0.14
N ARG A 33 23.86 -4.64 0.98
CA ARG A 33 22.89 -5.74 1.20
C ARG A 33 21.42 -5.28 1.26
N PRO A 34 21.04 -4.30 2.11
CA PRO A 34 19.66 -3.81 2.13
C PRO A 34 19.31 -3.05 0.84
N ARG A 35 20.29 -2.40 0.21
CA ARG A 35 20.12 -1.68 -1.05
C ARG A 35 19.81 -2.61 -2.21
N ASP A 36 20.61 -3.66 -2.41
CA ASP A 36 20.39 -4.64 -3.48
C ASP A 36 19.06 -5.35 -3.28
N HIS A 37 18.66 -5.60 -2.03
CA HIS A 37 17.34 -6.16 -1.69
C HIS A 37 16.18 -5.20 -2.01
N ALA A 38 16.37 -3.88 -1.86
CA ALA A 38 15.36 -2.89 -2.23
C ALA A 38 15.25 -2.70 -3.76
N ILE A 39 16.38 -2.76 -4.46
CA ILE A 39 16.45 -2.59 -5.92
C ILE A 39 15.90 -3.83 -6.64
N ASP A 40 16.41 -5.01 -6.30
CA ASP A 40 16.16 -6.25 -7.05
C ASP A 40 15.13 -7.18 -6.38
N GLY A 41 14.76 -6.89 -5.13
CA GLY A 41 13.82 -7.71 -4.35
C GLY A 41 12.34 -7.31 -4.49
N PRO A 42 11.44 -8.08 -3.84
CA PRO A 42 10.02 -7.75 -3.77
C PRO A 42 9.77 -6.44 -3.01
N LEU A 43 8.90 -5.58 -3.53
CA LEU A 43 8.59 -4.26 -2.95
C LEU A 43 8.18 -4.33 -1.45
N PRO A 44 7.38 -5.32 -0.97
CA PRO A 44 7.05 -5.43 0.45
C PRO A 44 8.25 -5.67 1.36
N SER A 45 9.34 -6.23 0.83
CA SER A 45 10.57 -6.37 1.61
C SER A 45 11.28 -5.03 1.81
N ALA A 46 11.33 -4.21 0.76
CA ALA A 46 11.82 -2.84 0.87
C ALA A 46 10.95 -2.01 1.82
N ALA A 47 9.63 -2.16 1.72
CA ALA A 47 8.68 -1.55 2.63
C ALA A 47 8.89 -2.00 4.08
N ALA A 48 9.11 -3.30 4.33
CA ALA A 48 9.40 -3.81 5.67
C ALA A 48 10.67 -3.20 6.27
N LEU A 49 11.74 -3.07 5.48
CA LEU A 49 12.98 -2.42 5.91
C LEU A 49 12.78 -0.95 6.28
N VAL A 50 11.94 -0.23 5.54
CA VAL A 50 11.61 1.19 5.82
C VAL A 50 10.66 1.32 7.01
N TRP A 51 9.69 0.41 7.17
CA TRP A 51 8.68 0.44 8.23
C TRP A 51 9.21 0.01 9.61
N GLN A 52 10.03 -1.03 9.69
CA GLN A 52 10.53 -1.59 10.95
C GLN A 52 11.51 -0.66 11.70
N MET A 53 11.91 0.44 11.08
CA MET A 53 12.92 1.34 11.63
C MET A 53 12.28 2.41 12.52
N LYS A 54 12.56 2.32 13.82
CA LYS A 54 11.99 3.19 14.87
C LYS A 54 12.74 4.50 15.09
N THR A 55 13.89 4.71 14.45
CA THR A 55 14.76 5.87 14.71
C THR A 55 14.93 6.72 13.46
N GLU A 56 14.37 7.94 13.48
CA GLU A 56 14.72 9.00 12.52
C GLU A 56 16.24 9.29 12.67
N PRO A 57 17.02 9.33 11.57
CA PRO A 57 18.42 9.73 11.66
C PRO A 57 18.52 11.14 12.24
N THR A 58 19.34 11.32 13.28
CA THR A 58 19.38 12.56 14.08
C THR A 58 19.95 13.79 13.35
N ASN A 59 20.33 13.67 12.07
CA ASN A 59 21.02 14.70 11.28
C ASN A 59 20.42 14.92 9.88
N LEU A 60 19.13 14.61 9.66
CA LEU A 60 18.49 14.86 8.36
C LEU A 60 18.15 16.34 8.16
N SER A 61 18.14 16.78 6.90
CA SER A 61 17.51 18.04 6.52
C SER A 61 15.99 17.97 6.73
N GLU A 62 15.31 19.12 6.78
CA GLU A 62 13.84 19.16 6.86
C GLU A 62 13.17 18.51 5.63
N GLU A 63 13.78 18.68 4.47
CA GLU A 63 13.36 18.06 3.21
C GLU A 63 13.48 16.53 3.28
N ASP A 64 14.64 16.01 3.69
CA ASP A 64 14.86 14.56 3.84
C ASP A 64 13.97 13.96 4.93
N THR A 65 13.72 14.70 6.00
CA THR A 65 12.80 14.27 7.08
C THR A 65 11.39 14.10 6.54
N THR A 66 10.91 15.07 5.74
CA THR A 66 9.58 15.02 5.12
C THR A 66 9.48 13.86 4.14
N ARG A 67 10.48 13.70 3.26
CA ARG A 67 10.53 12.61 2.30
C ARG A 67 10.66 11.22 2.96
N LEU A 68 11.36 11.12 4.09
CA LEU A 68 11.43 9.87 4.86
C LEU A 68 10.06 9.50 5.46
N ARG A 69 9.32 10.48 6.01
CA ARG A 69 7.94 10.26 6.48
C ARG A 69 7.03 9.81 5.35
N VAL A 70 7.22 10.35 4.16
CA VAL A 70 6.52 9.91 2.95
C VAL A 70 6.80 8.44 2.65
N ALA A 71 8.07 8.05 2.62
CA ALA A 71 8.47 6.67 2.35
C ALA A 71 7.97 5.69 3.43
N GLN A 72 7.96 6.09 4.72
CA GLN A 72 7.42 5.28 5.81
C GLN A 72 5.90 5.09 5.72
N ALA A 73 5.17 6.15 5.35
CA ALA A 73 3.74 6.07 5.13
C ALA A 73 3.40 5.14 3.95
N LEU A 74 4.15 5.28 2.83
CA LEU A 74 4.06 4.38 1.69
C LEU A 74 4.35 2.93 2.10
N ALA A 75 5.42 2.70 2.87
CA ALA A 75 5.78 1.39 3.37
C ALA A 75 4.65 0.75 4.20
N LYS A 76 4.04 1.53 5.12
CA LYS A 76 2.90 1.06 5.92
C LYS A 76 1.72 0.63 5.03
N VAL A 77 1.37 1.43 4.03
CA VAL A 77 0.27 1.11 3.12
C VAL A 77 0.57 -0.14 2.30
N VAL A 78 1.79 -0.30 1.78
CA VAL A 78 2.23 -1.50 1.04
C VAL A 78 2.11 -2.76 1.92
N ILE A 79 2.61 -2.70 3.17
CA ILE A 79 2.57 -3.85 4.08
C ILE A 79 1.13 -4.23 4.43
N THR A 80 0.32 -3.26 4.87
CA THR A 80 -1.05 -3.53 5.32
C THR A 80 -1.96 -3.95 4.15
N SER A 81 -1.74 -3.41 2.95
CA SER A 81 -2.42 -3.85 1.72
C SER A 81 -1.99 -5.26 1.30
N GLY A 82 -0.70 -5.59 1.43
CA GLY A 82 -0.21 -6.95 1.19
C GLY A 82 -0.86 -7.99 2.11
N TYR A 83 -1.05 -7.65 3.39
CA TYR A 83 -1.80 -8.51 4.33
C TYR A 83 -3.27 -8.64 3.95
N ALA A 84 -3.94 -7.53 3.59
CA ALA A 84 -5.32 -7.56 3.12
C ALA A 84 -5.48 -8.46 1.89
N PHE A 85 -4.59 -8.31 0.91
CA PHE A 85 -4.56 -9.15 -0.28
C PHE A 85 -4.43 -10.64 0.09
N ASN A 86 -3.43 -11.00 0.90
CA ASN A 86 -3.17 -12.40 1.24
C ASN A 86 -4.33 -13.02 2.04
N ALA A 87 -5.02 -12.23 2.87
CA ALA A 87 -6.18 -12.67 3.63
C ALA A 87 -7.40 -12.98 2.74
N THR A 88 -7.54 -12.29 1.60
CA THR A 88 -8.73 -12.41 0.74
C THR A 88 -8.50 -13.10 -0.59
N ALA A 89 -7.27 -13.22 -1.08
CA ALA A 89 -6.98 -13.75 -2.42
C ALA A 89 -7.57 -15.14 -2.66
N ALA A 90 -7.53 -16.03 -1.66
CA ALA A 90 -8.10 -17.37 -1.77
C ALA A 90 -9.60 -17.46 -1.44
N THR A 91 -10.25 -16.34 -1.10
CA THR A 91 -11.67 -16.30 -0.71
C THR A 91 -12.56 -16.12 -1.93
N GLN A 92 -13.69 -16.83 -2.01
CA GLN A 92 -14.71 -16.57 -3.03
C GLN A 92 -15.56 -15.35 -2.61
N ALA A 93 -14.98 -14.16 -2.69
CA ALA A 93 -15.73 -12.93 -2.46
C ALA A 93 -16.63 -12.65 -3.67
N THR A 94 -17.90 -12.33 -3.42
CA THR A 94 -18.74 -11.67 -4.43
C THR A 94 -18.24 -10.24 -4.56
N ASP A 95 -17.48 -9.96 -5.62
CA ASP A 95 -16.93 -8.65 -5.92
C ASP A 95 -17.95 -7.73 -6.63
N GLU A 96 -19.24 -8.11 -6.72
CA GLU A 96 -20.26 -7.38 -7.48
C GLU A 96 -20.43 -5.91 -7.06
N ASP A 97 -20.11 -5.58 -5.81
CA ASP A 97 -20.18 -4.22 -5.27
C ASP A 97 -18.85 -3.44 -5.35
N TRP A 98 -17.82 -3.99 -6.00
CA TRP A 98 -16.52 -3.35 -6.13
C TRP A 98 -16.58 -1.94 -6.75
N PRO A 99 -17.49 -1.61 -7.70
CA PRO A 99 -17.59 -0.25 -8.24
C PRO A 99 -18.02 0.79 -7.20
N ASP A 100 -18.98 0.44 -6.33
CA ASP A 100 -19.47 1.31 -5.25
C ASP A 100 -18.39 1.47 -4.18
N LEU A 101 -17.73 0.37 -3.82
CA LEU A 101 -16.61 0.38 -2.89
C LEU A 101 -15.45 1.24 -3.41
N LEU A 102 -15.11 1.13 -4.69
CA LEU A 102 -14.07 1.95 -5.32
C LEU A 102 -14.43 3.44 -5.28
N ALA A 103 -15.68 3.79 -5.58
CA ALA A 103 -16.16 5.17 -5.52
C ALA A 103 -16.04 5.74 -4.09
N PHE A 104 -16.45 4.96 -3.08
CA PHE A 104 -16.32 5.35 -1.68
C PHE A 104 -14.84 5.57 -1.27
N VAL A 105 -13.95 4.64 -1.62
CA VAL A 105 -12.52 4.74 -1.32
C VAL A 105 -11.89 5.97 -1.99
N ARG A 106 -12.22 6.24 -3.26
CA ARG A 106 -11.74 7.42 -3.98
C ARG A 106 -12.18 8.73 -3.35
N ASP A 107 -13.42 8.80 -2.92
CA ASP A 107 -13.99 9.97 -2.24
C ASP A 107 -13.34 10.20 -0.86
N ALA A 108 -13.09 9.12 -0.11
CA ALA A 108 -12.33 9.18 1.15
C ALA A 108 -10.90 9.70 0.92
N ILE A 109 -10.21 9.16 -0.09
CA ILE A 109 -8.86 9.60 -0.46
C ILE A 109 -8.84 11.07 -0.87
N ALA A 110 -9.80 11.52 -1.68
CA ALA A 110 -9.90 12.92 -2.08
C ALA A 110 -10.07 13.84 -0.86
N ARG A 111 -10.87 13.45 0.14
CA ARG A 111 -10.98 14.20 1.41
C ARG A 111 -9.67 14.23 2.20
N TRP A 112 -8.97 13.11 2.29
CA TRP A 112 -7.69 13.03 2.99
C TRP A 112 -6.65 13.96 2.37
N LEU A 113 -6.56 13.96 1.03
CA LEU A 113 -5.68 14.85 0.27
C LEU A 113 -6.07 16.33 0.42
N ALA A 114 -7.36 16.64 0.60
CA ALA A 114 -7.83 18.02 0.80
C ALA A 114 -7.56 18.58 2.20
N TRP A 115 -7.25 17.75 3.20
CA TRP A 115 -7.09 18.20 4.59
C TRP A 115 -5.71 18.81 4.88
N ARG A 116 -4.63 18.33 4.27
CA ARG A 116 -3.27 18.93 4.33
C ARG A 116 -2.46 18.51 3.10
N ASP A 117 -1.58 19.40 2.64
CA ASP A 117 -0.67 19.16 1.50
C ASP A 117 0.36 18.04 1.76
N ASP A 118 0.61 17.68 3.02
CA ASP A 118 1.51 16.60 3.42
C ASP A 118 0.73 15.44 4.05
N GLN A 119 0.05 14.65 3.21
CA GLN A 119 -0.61 13.39 3.60
C GLN A 119 -0.06 12.22 2.78
N PRO A 120 1.18 11.78 3.06
CA PRO A 120 1.85 10.83 2.18
C PRO A 120 1.17 9.46 2.11
N TRP A 121 0.48 9.08 3.18
CA TRP A 121 -0.32 7.86 3.24
C TRP A 121 -1.54 7.93 2.31
N ALA A 122 -2.13 9.12 2.09
CA ALA A 122 -3.28 9.30 1.21
C ALA A 122 -2.87 9.20 -0.26
N HIS A 123 -1.70 9.74 -0.62
CA HIS A 123 -1.09 9.52 -1.94
C HIS A 123 -0.78 8.03 -2.18
N ALA A 124 -0.22 7.34 -1.17
CA ALA A 124 0.01 5.90 -1.26
C ALA A 124 -1.29 5.10 -1.39
N ALA A 125 -2.36 5.49 -0.67
CA ALA A 125 -3.67 4.86 -0.79
C ALA A 125 -4.30 5.10 -2.18
N ALA A 126 -4.18 6.30 -2.74
CA ALA A 126 -4.61 6.63 -4.11
C ALA A 126 -3.93 5.71 -5.13
N TYR A 127 -2.61 5.59 -5.00
CA TYR A 127 -1.81 4.70 -5.83
C TYR A 127 -2.29 3.25 -5.78
N VAL A 128 -2.43 2.67 -4.58
CA VAL A 128 -2.89 1.28 -4.43
C VAL A 128 -4.32 1.10 -4.98
N THR A 129 -5.18 2.10 -4.81
CA THR A 129 -6.57 2.09 -5.30
C THR A 129 -6.64 1.97 -6.82
N ASP A 130 -5.82 2.71 -7.56
CA ASP A 130 -5.79 2.64 -9.04
C ASP A 130 -5.31 1.28 -9.56
N ARG A 131 -4.39 0.64 -8.84
CA ARG A 131 -3.93 -0.73 -9.16
C ARG A 131 -5.03 -1.75 -8.89
N CYS A 132 -5.76 -1.61 -7.79
CA CYS A 132 -6.90 -2.46 -7.47
C CYS A 132 -8.00 -2.33 -8.52
N GLU A 133 -8.32 -1.12 -8.98
CA GLU A 133 -9.28 -0.92 -10.08
C GLU A 133 -8.83 -1.66 -11.35
N THR A 134 -7.55 -1.56 -11.71
CA THR A 134 -7.02 -2.25 -12.89
C THR A 134 -7.21 -3.77 -12.78
N ALA A 135 -6.90 -4.35 -11.62
CA ALA A 135 -7.10 -5.78 -11.36
C ALA A 135 -8.59 -6.17 -11.38
N LEU A 136 -9.47 -5.35 -10.79
CA LEU A 136 -10.91 -5.57 -10.74
C LEU A 136 -11.63 -5.35 -12.08
N ARG A 137 -10.99 -4.70 -13.06
CA ARG A 137 -11.49 -4.59 -14.43
C ARG A 137 -10.98 -5.71 -15.34
N ALA A 138 -9.92 -6.42 -14.95
CA ALA A 138 -9.35 -7.50 -15.75
C ALA A 138 -10.33 -8.70 -15.88
N PRO A 139 -10.25 -9.50 -16.96
CA PRO A 139 -11.09 -10.68 -17.13
C PRO A 139 -11.02 -11.64 -15.92
N LEU A 140 -12.10 -12.38 -15.66
CA LEU A 140 -12.25 -13.34 -14.53
C LEU A 140 -11.27 -14.53 -14.55
N THR A 141 -10.28 -14.53 -15.44
CA THR A 141 -9.28 -15.60 -15.57
C THR A 141 -8.33 -15.66 -14.37
N ASP A 142 -8.22 -14.60 -13.57
CA ASP A 142 -7.41 -14.57 -12.34
C ASP A 142 -8.27 -14.16 -11.14
N SER A 143 -9.07 -15.10 -10.62
CA SER A 143 -9.96 -14.87 -9.48
C SER A 143 -9.19 -14.47 -8.22
N ASN A 144 -8.00 -15.03 -8.00
CA ASN A 144 -7.21 -14.74 -6.80
C ASN A 144 -6.71 -13.30 -6.78
N LEU A 145 -6.22 -12.80 -7.92
CA LEU A 145 -5.81 -11.40 -8.05
C LEU A 145 -6.98 -10.44 -7.82
N ARG A 146 -8.16 -10.75 -8.38
CA ARG A 146 -9.37 -9.95 -8.17
C ARG A 146 -9.83 -9.94 -6.72
N ASN A 147 -9.92 -11.10 -6.09
CA ASN A 147 -10.34 -11.23 -4.68
C ASN A 147 -9.34 -10.55 -3.73
N GLY A 148 -8.05 -10.64 -4.05
CA GLY A 148 -7.00 -9.91 -3.34
C GLY A 148 -7.16 -8.40 -3.47
N ALA A 149 -7.32 -7.89 -4.69
CA ALA A 149 -7.56 -6.46 -4.95
C ALA A 149 -8.85 -5.94 -4.28
N TYR A 150 -9.92 -6.73 -4.30
CA TYR A 150 -11.15 -6.43 -3.58
C TYR A 150 -10.93 -6.32 -2.06
N GLY A 151 -10.15 -7.24 -1.48
CA GLY A 151 -9.77 -7.18 -0.06
C GLY A 151 -8.96 -5.94 0.29
N VAL A 152 -8.06 -5.51 -0.59
CA VAL A 152 -7.32 -4.26 -0.42
C VAL A 152 -8.26 -3.04 -0.39
N LEU A 153 -9.24 -2.97 -1.30
CA LEU A 153 -10.24 -1.89 -1.26
C LEU A 153 -11.07 -1.91 0.03
N ARG A 154 -11.46 -3.10 0.51
CA ARG A 154 -12.17 -3.26 1.78
C ARG A 154 -11.34 -2.81 2.98
N HIS A 155 -10.04 -3.09 2.98
CA HIS A 155 -9.10 -2.56 3.99
C HIS A 155 -9.08 -1.04 3.99
N LEU A 156 -8.91 -0.40 2.82
CA LEU A 156 -8.92 1.06 2.71
C LEU A 156 -10.26 1.67 3.14
N ALA A 157 -11.38 1.07 2.76
CA ALA A 157 -12.70 1.51 3.21
C ALA A 157 -12.87 1.36 4.73
N SER A 158 -12.28 0.34 5.34
CA SER A 158 -12.33 0.12 6.79
C SER A 158 -11.57 1.18 7.59
N ILE A 159 -10.56 1.82 7.00
CA ILE A 159 -9.89 2.99 7.58
C ILE A 159 -10.86 4.18 7.61
N ALA A 160 -11.68 4.33 6.56
CA ALA A 160 -12.72 5.35 6.44
C ALA A 160 -14.06 4.94 7.08
N ALA A 161 -14.10 3.97 7.99
CA ALA A 161 -15.36 3.41 8.48
C ALA A 161 -16.27 4.39 9.26
N ALA A 162 -15.75 5.55 9.63
CA ALA A 162 -16.52 6.63 10.26
C ALA A 162 -17.12 7.62 9.24
N ASP A 163 -16.74 7.53 7.96
CA ASP A 163 -17.16 8.46 6.93
C ASP A 163 -18.57 8.15 6.42
N PRO A 164 -19.36 9.17 6.03
CA PRO A 164 -20.67 8.95 5.41
C PRO A 164 -20.59 8.08 4.16
N GLY A 165 -21.57 7.19 4.00
CA GLY A 165 -21.63 6.27 2.85
C GLY A 165 -20.87 4.95 3.05
N PHE A 166 -20.16 4.78 4.17
CA PHE A 166 -19.57 3.48 4.51
C PHE A 166 -20.65 2.42 4.73
N ARG A 167 -20.42 1.21 4.20
CA ARG A 167 -21.28 0.04 4.34
C ARG A 167 -20.60 -1.04 5.19
N SER A 168 -21.33 -1.64 6.12
CA SER A 168 -20.77 -2.59 7.10
C SER A 168 -20.15 -3.85 6.47
N GLU A 169 -20.68 -4.28 5.34
CA GLU A 169 -20.20 -5.40 4.52
C GLU A 169 -18.79 -5.16 3.95
N TRP A 170 -18.37 -3.91 3.78
CA TRP A 170 -17.03 -3.57 3.32
C TRP A 170 -15.98 -3.73 4.42
N ARG A 171 -16.38 -3.84 5.68
CA ARG A 171 -15.44 -3.96 6.79
C ARG A 171 -14.52 -5.17 6.62
N LEU A 172 -13.23 -4.97 6.79
CA LEU A 172 -12.20 -5.99 6.84
C LEU A 172 -11.33 -5.75 8.08
N ASP A 173 -11.26 -6.77 8.94
CA ASP A 173 -10.46 -6.72 10.16
C ASP A 173 -9.01 -7.14 9.83
N THR A 174 -8.26 -6.24 9.20
CA THR A 174 -6.81 -6.38 8.99
C THR A 174 -6.03 -5.71 10.14
N PRO A 175 -4.83 -6.22 10.49
CA PRO A 175 -4.00 -5.57 11.50
C PRO A 175 -3.74 -4.12 11.09
N ARG A 176 -4.19 -3.16 11.91
CA ARG A 176 -3.96 -1.72 11.69
C ARG A 176 -2.48 -1.35 11.84
N ASP A 177 -1.72 -2.16 12.56
CA ASP A 177 -0.28 -2.06 12.75
C ASP A 177 0.39 -3.44 12.56
N PRO A 178 1.43 -3.56 11.72
CA PRO A 178 2.34 -4.71 11.78
C PRO A 178 3.05 -4.70 13.15
N ALA A 179 3.06 -5.85 13.83
CA ALA A 179 3.76 -6.03 15.10
C ALA A 179 5.28 -5.78 14.99
#